data_AF-A0A0C1ZES8-F1
#
_entry.id   AF-A0A0C1ZES8-F1
#
_cell.length_a   1.000
_cell.length_b   1.000
_cell.length_c   1.000
_cell.angle_alpha   90.00
_cell.angle_beta   90.00
_cell.angle_gamma   90.00
#
_symmetry.space_group_name_H-M   'P 1'
#
loop_
_entity.id
_entity.type
_entity.pdbx_description
1 polymer ?
#
loop_
_entity_poly.entity_id
_entity_poly.type
_entity_poly.pdbx_seq_one_letter_code
_entity_poly.pdbx_strand_id
1 'polypeptide(L)'
;MHRLGFAIAIAAAALACDRGATTQAPVTADAPVADAPVADAPEPEPEPEPEPEAEPEPEPEPEVSKLDANVVSEGGFEARNLHCTFAEPSSRASGYIIASLVDADAALDACAPKGAAIDVGWSYIGGPTSEISVAADNSKVANCVAAAMSKDVSAGVKASCKAVLLLGDVGKATAAFEARK
;
A
#
# COMPACT_ATOMS: atom_id res chain seq x y z
N MET A 1 -39.96 -19.84 7.99
CA MET A 1 -40.28 -20.80 6.93
C MET A 1 -39.18 -20.74 5.89
N HIS A 2 -38.48 -21.86 5.73
CA HIS A 2 -37.62 -22.34 4.63
C HIS A 2 -37.06 -21.37 3.58
N ARG A 3 -35.72 -21.39 3.43
CA ARG A 3 -34.93 -21.94 2.27
C ARG A 3 -33.48 -22.14 2.77
N LEU A 4 -33.01 -23.31 3.20
CA LEU A 4 -32.62 -24.56 2.53
C LEU A 4 -31.76 -24.45 1.23
N GLY A 5 -30.52 -24.95 1.34
CA GLY A 5 -29.70 -25.56 0.27
C GLY A 5 -28.72 -24.63 -0.47
N PHE A 6 -27.50 -25.03 -0.85
CA PHE A 6 -26.84 -26.34 -0.91
C PHE A 6 -25.36 -26.14 -1.33
N ALA A 7 -24.42 -26.92 -0.74
CA ALA A 7 -23.13 -27.45 -1.26
C ALA A 7 -22.08 -26.46 -1.87
N ILE A 8 -20.76 -26.69 -1.82
CA ILE A 8 -20.00 -27.85 -2.31
C ILE A 8 -18.61 -27.88 -1.62
N ALA A 9 -18.22 -29.05 -1.13
CA ALA A 9 -16.88 -29.36 -0.65
C ALA A 9 -16.01 -29.82 -1.84
N ILE A 10 -14.79 -29.29 -1.95
CA ILE A 10 -13.80 -29.70 -2.97
C ILE A 10 -12.75 -30.56 -2.28
N ALA A 11 -12.71 -31.84 -2.64
CA ALA A 11 -11.65 -32.79 -2.28
C ALA A 11 -10.51 -32.68 -3.29
N ALA A 12 -9.29 -32.42 -2.83
CA ALA A 12 -8.08 -32.43 -3.65
C ALA A 12 -7.40 -33.81 -3.56
N ALA A 13 -7.29 -34.49 -4.70
CA ALA A 13 -6.56 -35.75 -4.87
C ALA A 13 -5.10 -35.44 -5.22
N ALA A 14 -4.16 -35.95 -4.42
CA ALA A 14 -2.73 -35.96 -4.73
C ALA A 14 -2.38 -37.26 -5.49
N LEU A 15 -1.93 -37.14 -6.74
CA LEU A 15 -1.30 -38.23 -7.49
C LEU A 15 0.23 -38.07 -7.45
N ALA A 16 0.87 -39.18 -7.10
CA ALA A 16 2.31 -39.40 -7.05
C ALA A 16 2.95 -39.47 -8.45
N CYS A 17 4.26 -39.18 -8.52
CA CYS A 17 5.12 -39.83 -9.51
C CYS A 17 6.50 -40.11 -8.89
N ASP A 18 6.69 -41.39 -8.56
CA ASP A 18 7.93 -42.03 -8.11
C ASP A 18 8.39 -42.93 -9.27
N ARG A 19 9.67 -42.85 -9.67
CA ARG A 19 10.46 -43.81 -10.49
C ARG A 19 11.70 -43.10 -11.05
N GLY A 20 12.90 -43.65 -11.04
CA GLY A 20 13.33 -44.99 -10.65
C GLY A 20 14.85 -45.10 -10.84
N ALA A 21 15.44 -46.00 -10.06
CA ALA A 21 16.86 -46.27 -10.02
C ALA A 21 17.30 -47.35 -11.03
N THR A 22 18.59 -47.28 -11.36
CA THR A 22 19.57 -48.38 -11.44
C THR A 22 19.77 -49.20 -12.72
N THR A 23 21.07 -49.32 -13.05
CA THR A 23 21.83 -50.50 -13.51
C THR A 23 21.59 -51.07 -14.91
N GLN A 24 22.66 -51.03 -15.72
CA GLN A 24 23.05 -52.13 -16.60
C GLN A 24 24.55 -52.41 -16.49
N ALA A 25 24.87 -53.70 -16.60
CA ALA A 25 26.13 -54.38 -16.27
C ALA A 25 27.05 -54.54 -17.52
N PRO A 26 28.24 -55.19 -17.40
CA PRO A 26 29.40 -54.97 -18.25
C PRO A 26 29.46 -55.86 -19.50
N VAL A 27 30.26 -55.47 -20.49
CA VAL A 27 30.66 -56.32 -21.62
C VAL A 27 32.18 -56.31 -21.85
N THR A 28 32.61 -57.42 -22.44
CA THR A 28 33.90 -58.11 -22.36
C THR A 28 34.98 -57.70 -23.36
N ALA A 29 36.20 -58.14 -23.05
CA ALA A 29 37.47 -58.11 -23.80
C ALA A 29 37.45 -58.57 -25.27
N ASP A 30 38.29 -58.00 -26.15
CA ASP A 30 39.64 -58.52 -26.54
C ASP A 30 40.14 -57.97 -27.92
N ALA A 31 41.35 -57.36 -27.94
CA ALA A 31 42.43 -57.26 -28.97
C ALA A 31 42.16 -56.88 -30.48
N PRO A 32 43.18 -56.51 -31.32
CA PRO A 32 44.58 -56.08 -31.11
C PRO A 32 44.97 -54.73 -31.78
N VAL A 33 46.22 -54.35 -31.53
CA VAL A 33 46.96 -53.09 -31.83
C VAL A 33 47.20 -52.84 -33.33
N ALA A 34 47.10 -51.58 -33.76
CA ALA A 34 47.77 -51.06 -34.95
C ALA A 34 48.39 -49.68 -34.66
N ASP A 35 49.72 -49.67 -34.71
CA ASP A 35 50.66 -48.58 -34.55
C ASP A 35 50.38 -47.45 -35.56
N ALA A 36 50.15 -46.24 -35.06
CA ALA A 36 50.05 -45.01 -35.84
C ALA A 36 50.90 -43.92 -35.16
N PRO A 37 51.66 -43.12 -35.92
CA PRO A 37 52.56 -42.12 -35.34
C PRO A 37 51.74 -41.03 -34.65
N VAL A 38 51.92 -40.87 -33.35
CA VAL A 38 51.33 -39.78 -32.57
C VAL A 38 52.05 -38.50 -32.98
N ALA A 39 51.43 -37.73 -33.87
CA ALA A 39 51.80 -36.34 -34.09
C ALA A 39 51.44 -35.56 -32.82
N ASP A 40 52.44 -34.93 -32.22
CA ASP A 40 52.31 -33.91 -31.18
C ASP A 40 51.32 -32.84 -31.64
N ALA A 41 50.09 -32.89 -31.14
CA ALA A 41 49.12 -31.83 -31.31
C ALA A 41 49.40 -30.78 -30.23
N PRO A 42 49.56 -29.48 -30.57
CA PRO A 42 49.72 -28.44 -29.57
C PRO A 42 48.49 -28.42 -28.65
N GLU A 43 48.72 -28.37 -27.33
CA GLU A 43 47.67 -28.22 -26.33
C GLU A 43 46.81 -26.97 -26.64
N PRO A 44 45.47 -27.06 -26.54
CA PRO A 44 44.62 -25.89 -26.72
C PRO A 44 44.90 -24.87 -25.61
N GLU A 45 45.12 -23.62 -25.99
CA GLU A 45 45.24 -22.51 -25.04
C GLU A 45 43.96 -22.41 -24.19
N PRO A 46 44.07 -22.12 -22.87
CA PRO A 46 42.90 -22.00 -22.01
C PRO A 46 42.02 -20.84 -22.49
N GLU A 47 40.72 -21.12 -22.67
CA GLU A 47 39.73 -20.08 -22.99
C GLU A 47 39.73 -18.99 -21.91
N PRO A 48 39.64 -17.71 -22.28
CA PRO A 48 39.57 -16.63 -21.31
C PRO A 48 38.34 -16.81 -20.41
N GLU A 49 38.54 -16.73 -19.10
CA GLU A 49 37.45 -16.77 -18.13
C GLU A 49 36.44 -15.65 -18.44
N PRO A 50 35.13 -15.92 -18.34
CA PRO A 50 34.11 -14.92 -18.58
C PRO A 50 34.30 -13.75 -17.62
N GLU A 51 34.33 -12.53 -18.17
CA GLU A 51 34.40 -11.31 -17.36
C GLU A 51 33.23 -11.28 -16.37
N PRO A 52 33.46 -10.84 -15.11
CA PRO A 52 32.41 -10.77 -14.11
C PRO A 52 31.28 -9.87 -14.60
N GLU A 53 30.05 -10.41 -14.60
CA GLU A 53 28.84 -9.66 -14.94
C GLU A 53 28.75 -8.43 -14.04
N ALA A 54 28.53 -7.27 -14.66
CA ALA A 54 28.35 -6.01 -13.94
C ALA A 54 27.21 -6.14 -12.93
N GLU A 55 27.47 -5.77 -11.68
CA GLU A 55 26.43 -5.77 -10.65
C GLU A 55 25.24 -4.90 -11.13
N PRO A 56 23.99 -5.36 -10.91
CA PRO A 56 22.81 -4.60 -11.29
C PRO A 56 22.80 -3.25 -10.59
N GLU A 57 22.54 -2.18 -11.35
CA GLU A 57 22.38 -0.83 -10.79
C GLU A 57 21.26 -0.83 -9.72
N PRO A 58 21.43 -0.06 -8.63
CA PRO A 58 20.42 0.04 -7.59
C PRO A 58 19.09 0.55 -8.17
N GLU A 59 17.99 -0.12 -7.81
CA GLU A 59 16.65 0.31 -8.21
C GLU A 59 16.36 1.74 -7.69
N PRO A 60 15.75 2.61 -8.51
CA PRO A 60 15.39 3.95 -8.08
C PRO A 60 14.41 3.90 -6.92
N GLU A 61 14.64 4.75 -5.91
CA GLU A 61 13.71 4.90 -4.78
C GLU A 61 12.32 5.31 -5.28
N PRO A 62 11.23 4.73 -4.74
CA PRO A 62 9.88 5.05 -5.20
C PRO A 62 9.54 6.51 -4.90
N GLU A 63 9.15 7.25 -5.94
CA GLU A 63 8.68 8.63 -5.80
C GLU A 63 7.33 8.66 -5.05
N VAL A 64 7.37 9.03 -3.76
CA VAL A 64 6.16 9.22 -2.96
C VAL A 64 5.52 10.58 -3.27
N SER A 65 4.25 10.56 -3.70
CA SER A 65 3.47 11.79 -3.86
C SER A 65 3.05 12.32 -2.48
N LYS A 66 3.06 13.64 -2.31
CA LYS A 66 2.62 14.33 -1.08
C LYS A 66 1.62 15.43 -1.40
N LEU A 67 0.67 15.65 -0.49
CA LEU A 67 -0.22 16.79 -0.49
C LEU A 67 0.05 17.60 0.77
N ASP A 68 0.49 18.84 0.59
CA ASP A 68 0.72 19.79 1.66
C ASP A 68 -0.11 21.05 1.39
N ALA A 69 -1.20 21.23 2.14
CA ALA A 69 -2.07 22.38 2.04
C ALA A 69 -2.27 23.03 3.40
N ASN A 70 -1.80 24.26 3.55
CA ASN A 70 -1.99 25.01 4.80
C ASN A 70 -3.48 25.31 5.07
N VAL A 71 -4.26 25.50 4.00
CA VAL A 71 -5.68 25.87 4.05
C VAL A 71 -6.40 25.16 2.91
N VAL A 72 -7.49 24.49 3.23
CA VAL A 72 -8.47 23.96 2.29
C VAL A 72 -9.82 24.49 2.72
N SER A 73 -10.47 25.28 1.86
CA SER A 73 -11.79 25.86 2.15
C SER A 73 -12.67 25.67 0.91
N GLU A 74 -13.72 24.85 1.01
CA GLU A 74 -14.62 24.56 -0.10
C GLU A 74 -16.01 24.19 0.44
N GLY A 75 -17.08 24.77 -0.12
CA GLY A 75 -18.45 24.38 0.26
C GLY A 75 -18.89 24.72 1.70
N GLY A 76 -18.08 25.46 2.47
CA GLY A 76 -18.31 25.72 3.89
C GLY A 76 -17.37 24.92 4.81
N PHE A 77 -16.87 23.78 4.30
CA PHE A 77 -15.83 23.00 4.96
C PHE A 77 -14.52 23.78 4.99
N GLU A 78 -13.82 23.66 6.12
CA GLU A 78 -12.45 24.15 6.23
C GLU A 78 -11.53 23.19 7.00
N ALA A 79 -10.37 22.91 6.41
CA ALA A 79 -9.26 22.23 7.05
C ALA A 79 -7.98 23.08 6.99
N ARG A 80 -7.18 22.99 8.05
CA ARG A 80 -5.87 23.65 8.17
C ARG A 80 -4.78 22.61 8.32
N ASN A 81 -3.58 22.90 7.79
CA ASN A 81 -2.42 22.01 7.87
C ASN A 81 -2.70 20.59 7.37
N LEU A 82 -3.41 20.46 6.25
CA LEU A 82 -3.67 19.16 5.62
C LEU A 82 -2.36 18.63 5.02
N HIS A 83 -1.89 17.53 5.58
CA HIS A 83 -0.74 16.80 5.08
C HIS A 83 -1.17 15.37 4.76
N CYS A 84 -0.99 14.93 3.52
CA CYS A 84 -1.16 13.53 3.13
C CYS A 84 0.10 13.01 2.43
N THR A 85 0.45 11.76 2.71
CA THR A 85 1.45 10.99 1.97
C THR A 85 0.76 9.85 1.25
N PHE A 86 0.94 9.76 -0.07
CA PHE A 86 0.37 8.70 -0.89
C PHE A 86 1.34 7.53 -1.01
N ALA A 87 0.81 6.31 -0.94
CA ALA A 87 1.63 5.11 -1.12
C ALA A 87 2.07 4.90 -2.58
N GLU A 88 1.33 5.47 -3.53
CA GLU A 88 1.57 5.34 -4.98
C GLU A 88 1.40 6.72 -5.64
N PRO A 89 2.09 7.01 -6.76
CA PRO A 89 1.92 8.26 -7.50
C PRO A 89 0.49 8.42 -8.02
N SER A 90 -0.11 9.58 -7.78
CA SER A 90 -1.51 9.80 -8.16
C SER A 90 -1.79 11.27 -8.47
N SER A 91 -2.15 11.56 -9.73
CA SER A 91 -2.35 12.94 -10.22
C SER A 91 -3.66 13.59 -9.77
N ARG A 92 -4.64 12.80 -9.32
CA ARG A 92 -5.98 13.28 -8.92
C ARG A 92 -6.36 13.00 -7.47
N ALA A 93 -5.48 12.37 -6.70
CA ALA A 93 -5.83 11.88 -5.38
C ALA A 93 -6.16 12.98 -4.37
N SER A 94 -5.52 14.15 -4.48
CA SER A 94 -5.82 15.32 -3.65
C SER A 94 -7.28 15.73 -3.75
N GLY A 95 -7.83 15.78 -4.97
CA GLY A 95 -9.22 16.14 -5.22
C GLY A 95 -10.20 15.15 -4.60
N TYR A 96 -9.91 13.84 -4.66
CA TYR A 96 -10.78 12.83 -4.05
C TYR A 96 -10.81 12.93 -2.51
N ILE A 97 -9.67 13.20 -1.89
CA ILE A 97 -9.60 13.38 -0.42
C ILE A 97 -10.38 14.63 -0.01
N ILE A 98 -10.15 15.76 -0.68
CA ILE A 98 -10.83 17.02 -0.35
C ILE A 98 -12.34 16.89 -0.58
N ALA A 99 -12.76 16.36 -1.73
CA ALA A 99 -14.17 16.16 -2.04
C ALA A 99 -14.87 15.26 -1.00
N SER A 100 -14.22 14.16 -0.60
CA SER A 100 -14.80 13.28 0.42
C SER A 100 -14.94 13.95 1.79
N LEU A 101 -14.04 14.86 2.17
CA LEU A 101 -14.15 15.61 3.41
C LEU A 101 -15.29 16.65 3.32
N VAL A 102 -15.41 17.34 2.19
CA VAL A 102 -16.50 18.29 1.91
C VAL A 102 -17.86 17.57 1.91
N ASP A 103 -17.96 16.38 1.32
CA ASP A 103 -19.20 15.59 1.32
C ASP A 103 -19.62 15.16 2.75
N ALA A 104 -18.64 14.97 3.64
CA ALA A 104 -18.85 14.61 5.05
C ALA A 104 -19.05 15.83 5.98
N ASP A 105 -18.92 17.05 5.46
CA ASP A 105 -18.87 18.31 6.23
C ASP A 105 -20.03 18.43 7.23
N ALA A 106 -21.26 18.25 6.77
CA ALA A 106 -22.44 18.35 7.62
C ALA A 106 -22.45 17.35 8.78
N ALA A 107 -21.91 16.14 8.59
CA ALA A 107 -21.80 15.14 9.64
C ALA A 107 -20.69 15.48 10.65
N LEU A 108 -19.57 16.01 10.16
CA LEU A 108 -18.46 16.48 10.99
C LEU A 108 -18.86 17.72 11.81
N ASP A 109 -19.56 18.68 11.22
CA ASP A 109 -20.07 19.89 11.88
C ASP A 109 -21.06 19.57 13.00
N ALA A 110 -21.91 18.57 12.80
CA ALA A 110 -22.86 18.10 13.81
C ALA A 110 -22.16 17.61 15.10
N CYS A 111 -20.89 17.23 15.03
CA CYS A 111 -20.11 16.81 16.19
C CYS A 111 -19.68 17.96 17.10
N ALA A 112 -19.56 19.18 16.55
CA ALA A 112 -19.09 20.35 17.28
C ALA A 112 -19.86 21.63 16.90
N PRO A 113 -21.19 21.69 17.08
CA PRO A 113 -22.03 22.79 16.59
C PRO A 113 -21.69 24.17 17.18
N LYS A 114 -20.89 24.22 18.26
CA LYS A 114 -20.43 25.46 18.89
C LYS A 114 -19.12 26.00 18.30
N GLY A 115 -18.57 25.33 17.30
CA GLY A 115 -17.24 25.63 16.78
C GLY A 115 -16.15 24.88 17.54
N ALA A 116 -15.32 24.12 16.83
CA ALA A 116 -14.09 23.56 17.37
C ALA A 116 -13.05 23.37 16.27
N ALA A 117 -11.78 23.56 16.61
CA ALA A 117 -10.67 23.05 15.82
C ALA A 117 -10.33 21.64 16.33
N ILE A 118 -10.25 20.65 15.45
CA ILE A 118 -10.05 19.25 15.86
C ILE A 118 -8.90 18.66 15.06
N ASP A 119 -7.87 18.17 15.75
CA ASP A 119 -6.76 17.46 15.11
C ASP A 119 -7.21 16.04 14.78
N VAL A 120 -7.14 15.68 13.50
CA VAL A 120 -7.57 14.38 12.99
C VAL A 120 -6.46 13.78 12.14
N GLY A 121 -6.10 12.53 12.41
CA GLY A 121 -5.25 11.71 11.57
C GLY A 121 -6.03 10.49 11.06
N TRP A 122 -5.83 10.09 9.82
CA TRP A 122 -6.52 8.94 9.22
C TRP A 122 -5.71 8.35 8.06
N SER A 123 -6.05 7.12 7.69
CA SER A 123 -5.49 6.43 6.53
C SER A 123 -6.59 5.96 5.59
N TYR A 124 -6.26 5.79 4.31
CA TYR A 124 -7.07 5.11 3.31
C TYR A 124 -6.35 3.87 2.81
N ILE A 125 -7.10 2.78 2.60
CA ILE A 125 -6.60 1.55 1.97
C ILE A 125 -7.42 1.27 0.69
N GLY A 126 -7.81 2.33 -0.04
CA GLY A 126 -8.66 2.23 -1.24
C GLY A 126 -10.16 2.14 -0.94
N GLY A 127 -10.64 2.88 0.06
CA GLY A 127 -12.04 2.86 0.49
C GLY A 127 -12.30 3.80 1.68
N PRO A 128 -13.18 3.41 2.62
CA PRO A 128 -13.42 4.18 3.85
C PRO A 128 -12.14 4.44 4.65
N THR A 129 -12.18 5.46 5.50
CA THR A 129 -11.04 5.75 6.39
C THR A 129 -10.79 4.64 7.42
N SER A 130 -9.52 4.47 7.77
CA SER A 130 -9.01 3.58 8.81
C SER A 130 -7.98 4.31 9.68
N GLU A 131 -7.53 3.68 10.77
CA GLU A 131 -6.47 4.23 11.65
C GLU A 131 -6.78 5.65 12.16
N ILE A 132 -8.07 5.92 12.42
CA ILE A 132 -8.55 7.25 12.76
C ILE A 132 -8.06 7.61 14.18
N SER A 133 -7.37 8.73 14.27
CA SER A 133 -6.97 9.37 15.52
C SER A 133 -7.61 10.75 15.60
N VAL A 134 -8.19 11.07 16.76
CA VAL A 134 -8.84 12.36 16.98
C VAL A 134 -8.36 12.92 18.31
N ALA A 135 -7.77 14.11 18.28
CA ALA A 135 -7.44 14.86 19.48
C ALA A 135 -8.43 16.04 19.65
N ALA A 136 -9.21 15.96 20.72
CA ALA A 136 -10.18 16.98 21.11
C ALA A 136 -10.26 17.06 22.64
N ASP A 137 -10.58 18.23 23.19
CA ASP A 137 -10.72 18.44 24.63
C ASP A 137 -11.91 17.67 25.24
N ASN A 138 -12.83 17.21 24.40
CA ASN A 138 -14.05 16.53 24.81
C ASN A 138 -14.15 15.16 24.11
N SER A 139 -14.18 14.09 24.89
CA SER A 139 -14.25 12.72 24.38
C SER A 139 -15.54 12.42 23.59
N LYS A 140 -16.65 13.10 23.88
CA LYS A 140 -17.88 12.98 23.08
C LYS A 140 -17.70 13.56 21.69
N VAL A 141 -17.00 14.69 21.58
CA VAL A 141 -16.66 15.29 20.29
C VAL A 141 -15.69 14.38 19.54
N ALA A 142 -14.62 13.90 20.21
CA ALA A 142 -13.66 12.99 19.61
C ALA A 142 -14.32 11.72 19.04
N ASN A 143 -15.19 11.07 19.82
CA ASN A 143 -15.92 9.88 19.40
C ASN A 143 -16.90 10.15 18.25
N CYS A 144 -17.57 11.30 18.25
CA CYS A 144 -18.45 11.69 17.16
C CYS A 144 -17.67 11.90 15.86
N VAL A 145 -16.57 12.66 15.91
CA VAL A 145 -15.71 12.92 14.75
C VAL A 145 -15.13 11.62 14.21
N ALA A 146 -14.63 10.73 15.08
CA ALA A 146 -14.12 9.43 14.65
C ALA A 146 -15.21 8.58 13.95
N ALA A 147 -16.44 8.62 14.45
CA ALA A 147 -17.56 7.91 13.84
C ALA A 147 -17.97 8.51 12.48
N ALA A 148 -18.03 9.84 12.37
CA ALA A 148 -18.32 10.54 11.11
C ALA A 148 -17.23 10.27 10.07
N MET A 149 -15.96 10.41 10.45
CA MET A 149 -14.81 10.07 9.59
C MET A 149 -14.90 8.63 9.07
N SER A 150 -15.17 7.65 9.95
CA SER A 150 -15.24 6.23 9.55
C SER A 150 -16.40 5.92 8.62
N LYS A 151 -17.52 6.62 8.77
CA LYS A 151 -18.78 6.33 8.07
C LYS A 151 -18.89 7.06 6.74
N ASP A 152 -18.54 8.34 6.73
CA ASP A 152 -18.90 9.27 5.66
C ASP A 152 -17.68 9.71 4.84
N VAL A 153 -16.44 9.45 5.30
CA VAL A 153 -15.21 9.77 4.57
C VAL A 153 -14.61 8.51 3.91
N SER A 154 -14.37 8.57 2.61
CA SER A 154 -13.87 7.48 1.78
C SER A 154 -13.17 8.00 0.54
N ALA A 155 -12.04 7.40 0.17
CA ALA A 155 -11.35 7.72 -1.07
C ALA A 155 -10.71 6.46 -1.66
N GLY A 156 -10.79 6.32 -2.99
CA GLY A 156 -10.22 5.20 -3.74
C GLY A 156 -8.69 5.24 -3.88
N VAL A 157 -7.99 5.74 -2.86
CA VAL A 157 -6.53 5.94 -2.84
C VAL A 157 -5.93 5.27 -1.62
N LYS A 158 -4.61 5.05 -1.64
CA LYS A 158 -3.85 4.65 -0.46
C LYS A 158 -3.05 5.83 0.03
N ALA A 159 -3.40 6.37 1.19
CA ALA A 159 -2.73 7.53 1.75
C ALA A 159 -2.86 7.56 3.27
N SER A 160 -1.90 8.18 3.94
CA SER A 160 -2.03 8.58 5.35
C SER A 160 -2.07 10.10 5.43
N CYS A 161 -3.02 10.63 6.19
CA CYS A 161 -3.35 12.04 6.26
C CYS A 161 -3.44 12.53 7.71
N LYS A 162 -3.15 13.81 7.91
CA LYS A 162 -3.45 14.57 9.13
C LYS A 162 -3.91 15.98 8.77
N ALA A 163 -4.82 16.53 9.54
CA ALA A 163 -5.30 17.89 9.39
C ALA A 163 -5.89 18.41 10.71
N VAL A 164 -6.09 19.72 10.77
CA VAL A 164 -6.99 20.35 11.74
C VAL A 164 -8.30 20.69 11.04
N LEU A 165 -9.39 20.03 11.41
CA LEU A 165 -10.72 20.30 10.87
C LEU A 165 -11.37 21.42 11.69
N LEU A 166 -11.94 22.42 11.02
CA LEU A 166 -12.70 23.49 11.67
C LEU A 166 -14.18 23.17 11.57
N LEU A 167 -14.77 22.69 12.67
CA LEU A 167 -16.11 22.11 12.68
C LEU A 167 -17.12 23.04 13.35
N GLY A 168 -18.32 23.12 12.79
CA GLY A 168 -19.48 23.84 13.31
C GLY A 168 -19.41 25.34 13.06
N ASP A 169 -19.54 26.16 14.11
CA ASP A 169 -19.45 27.62 13.96
C ASP A 169 -18.03 28.02 13.51
N VAL A 170 -17.91 28.48 12.26
CA VAL A 170 -16.64 28.82 11.60
C VAL A 170 -15.85 29.87 12.38
N GLY A 171 -16.52 30.89 12.92
CA GLY A 171 -15.86 31.96 13.67
C GLY A 171 -15.24 31.45 14.96
N LYS A 172 -15.97 30.60 15.70
CA LYS A 172 -15.49 29.96 16.93
C LYS A 172 -14.43 28.90 16.66
N ALA A 173 -14.58 28.10 15.61
CA ALA A 173 -13.59 27.10 15.21
C ALA A 173 -12.26 27.77 14.79
N THR A 174 -12.33 28.84 14.01
CA THR A 174 -11.15 29.65 13.64
C THR A 174 -10.48 30.25 14.86
N ALA A 175 -11.25 30.86 15.77
CA ALA A 175 -10.70 31.40 17.01
C ALA A 175 -10.04 30.32 17.88
N ALA A 176 -10.62 29.12 17.93
CA ALA A 176 -10.07 27.97 18.66
C ALA A 176 -8.75 27.46 18.03
N PHE A 177 -8.61 27.51 16.71
CA PHE A 177 -7.35 27.18 16.02
C PHE A 177 -6.27 28.22 16.32
N GLU A 178 -6.59 29.50 16.16
CA GLU A 178 -5.64 30.61 16.35
C GLU A 178 -5.13 30.72 17.79
N ALA A 179 -5.95 30.36 18.79
CA ALA A 179 -5.56 30.35 20.19
C ALA A 179 -4.48 29.31 20.55
N ARG A 180 -4.09 28.43 19.63
CA ARG A 180 -3.05 27.39 19.82
C ARG A 180 -1.64 27.85 19.48
N LYS A 181 -1.50 29.04 18.86
CA LYS A 181 -0.23 29.60 18.40
C LYS A 181 0.56 30.27 19.51
#